data_AF-A0A933MMJ8-F1
#
_entry.id   AF-A0A933MMJ8-F1
#
_cell.length_a   1.000
_cell.length_b   1.000
_cell.length_c   1.000
_cell.angle_alpha   90.00
_cell.angle_beta   90.00
_cell.angle_gamma   90.00
#
_symmetry.space_group_name_H-M   'P 1'
#
loop_
_entity.id
_entity.type
_entity.pdbx_description
1 polymer ?
#
loop_
_entity_poly.entity_id
_entity_poly.type
_entity_poly.pdbx_seq_one_letter_code
_entity_poly.pdbx_strand_id
1 'polypeptide(L)' 'MVTDRIRAYQSLRHTGKEFCGELLKVIPKDVFVSTAQELGLWKSNVLVADEGDTDILADRMIYDRRWDGRSCIEHFEA' A
#
# COMPACT_ATOMS: atom_id res chain seq x y z
N MET A 1 2.90 -10.18 -30.43
CA MET A 1 3.99 -9.35 -29.87
C MET A 1 3.52 -8.20 -28.98
N VAL A 2 2.71 -7.23 -29.43
CA VAL A 2 2.21 -6.16 -28.53
C VAL A 2 1.21 -6.70 -27.49
N THR A 3 0.31 -7.58 -27.92
CA THR A 3 -0.70 -8.21 -27.04
C THR A 3 -0.09 -9.07 -25.94
N ASP A 4 1.01 -9.78 -26.23
CA ASP A 4 1.70 -10.63 -25.25
C ASP A 4 2.38 -9.80 -24.16
N ARG A 5 2.94 -8.64 -24.53
CA ARG A 5 3.52 -7.68 -23.59
C ARG A 5 2.46 -7.02 -22.71
N ILE A 6 1.31 -6.66 -23.27
CA ILE A 6 0.19 -6.11 -22.50
C ILE A 6 -0.33 -7.13 -21.48
N ARG A 7 -0.50 -8.39 -21.88
CA ARG A 7 -0.92 -9.46 -20.97
C ARG A 7 0.10 -9.71 -19.86
N ALA A 8 1.39 -9.76 -20.20
CA ALA A 8 2.45 -9.91 -19.21
C ALA A 8 2.45 -8.76 -18.20
N TYR A 9 2.33 -7.52 -18.67
CA TYR A 9 2.23 -6.33 -17.81
C TYR A 9 1.01 -6.40 -16.88
N GLN A 10 -0.17 -6.74 -17.41
CA GLN A 10 -1.40 -6.86 -16.62
C GLN A 10 -1.27 -7.94 -15.53
N SER A 11 -0.67 -9.09 -15.86
CA SER A 11 -0.40 -10.15 -14.89
C SER A 11 0.54 -9.67 -13.78
N LEU A 12 1.64 -9.01 -14.14
CA LEU A 12 2.59 -8.48 -13.16
C LEU A 12 1.95 -7.41 -12.27
N ARG A 13 1.17 -6.49 -12.84
CA ARG A 13 0.44 -5.46 -12.09
C ARG A 13 -0.56 -6.10 -11.12
N HIS A 14 -1.26 -7.14 -11.55
CA HIS A 14 -2.22 -7.85 -10.70
C HIS A 14 -1.52 -8.54 -9.53
N THR A 15 -0.47 -9.32 -9.79
CA THR A 15 0.33 -9.98 -8.75
C THR A 15 0.95 -8.96 -7.79
N GLY A 16 1.41 -7.81 -8.29
CA GLY A 16 1.92 -6.73 -7.45
C GLY A 16 0.85 -6.18 -6.49
N LYS A 17 -0.38 -5.96 -6.98
CA LYS A 17 -1.51 -5.51 -6.14
C LYS A 17 -1.86 -6.53 -5.06
N GLU A 18 -1.89 -7.82 -5.40
CA GLU A 18 -2.16 -8.89 -4.43
C GLU A 18 -1.10 -8.93 -3.33
N PHE A 19 0.19 -8.88 -3.72
CA PHE A 19 1.30 -8.88 -2.78
C PHE A 19 1.28 -7.65 -1.85
N CYS A 20 1.08 -6.45 -2.39
CA CYS A 20 0.93 -5.25 -1.57
C CYS A 20 -0.27 -5.37 -0.62
N GLY A 21 -1.37 -5.96 -1.08
CA GLY A 21 -2.55 -6.23 -0.25
C GLY A 21 -2.23 -7.14 0.96
N GLU A 22 -1.40 -8.17 0.78
CA GLU A 22 -0.96 -9.03 1.88
C GLU A 22 -0.03 -8.29 2.85
N LEU A 23 0.92 -7.50 2.35
CA LEU A 23 1.80 -6.67 3.19
C LEU A 23 0.98 -5.71 4.07
N LEU A 24 0.01 -5.01 3.50
CA LEU A 24 -0.77 -4.04 4.24
C LEU A 24 -1.60 -4.65 5.38
N LYS A 25 -1.82 -5.97 5.41
CA LYS A 25 -2.53 -6.66 6.51
C LYS A 25 -1.74 -6.69 7.82
N VAL A 26 -0.40 -6.61 7.78
CA VAL A 26 0.41 -6.60 9.01
C VAL A 26 0.41 -5.23 9.69
N ILE A 27 -0.11 -4.21 9.00
CA ILE A 27 -0.08 -2.85 9.49
C ILE A 27 -1.19 -2.63 10.53
N PRO A 28 -0.85 -2.16 11.74
CA PRO A 28 -1.83 -1.74 12.72
C PRO A 28 -2.75 -0.62 12.20
N LYS A 29 -4.02 -0.68 12.58
CA LYS A 29 -5.04 0.28 12.10
C LYS A 29 -4.72 1.72 12.48
N ASP A 30 -4.21 1.95 13.69
CA ASP A 30 -3.81 3.28 14.16
C ASP A 30 -2.63 3.85 13.35
N VAL A 31 -1.65 3.02 13.01
CA VAL A 31 -0.56 3.40 12.09
C VAL A 31 -1.15 3.80 10.73
N PHE A 32 -2.05 2.98 10.18
CA PHE A 32 -2.74 3.29 8.93
C PHE A 32 -3.48 4.62 8.95
N VAL A 33 -4.31 4.83 9.98
CA VAL A 33 -5.06 6.07 10.12
C VAL A 33 -4.12 7.27 10.27
N SER A 34 -3.06 7.16 11.08
CA SER A 34 -2.10 8.26 11.25
C SER A 34 -1.40 8.64 9.95
N THR A 35 -0.99 7.66 9.14
CA THR A 35 -0.36 7.92 7.85
C THR A 35 -1.35 8.47 6.83
N ALA A 36 -2.57 7.97 6.78
CA ALA A 36 -3.62 8.54 5.93
C ALA A 36 -3.97 9.99 6.33
N GLN A 37 -3.93 10.32 7.63
CA GLN A 37 -4.09 11.69 8.12
C GLN A 37 -2.93 12.60 7.70
N GLU A 38 -1.68 12.12 7.80
CA GLU A 38 -0.48 12.86 7.34
C GLU A 38 -0.57 13.23 5.85
N LEU A 39 -1.16 12.37 5.03
CA LEU A 39 -1.39 12.60 3.60
C LEU A 39 -2.68 13.37 3.29
N GLY A 40 -3.48 13.74 4.29
CA GLY A 40 -4.76 14.43 4.09
C GLY A 40 -5.88 13.56 3.50
N LEU A 41 -5.69 12.23 3.49
CA LEU A 41 -6.61 11.23 2.94
C LEU A 41 -7.62 10.73 3.97
N TRP A 42 -7.49 11.09 5.25
CA TRP A 42 -8.43 10.69 6.29
C TRP A 42 -9.29 11.87 6.75
N LYS A 43 -10.59 11.82 6.48
CA LYS A 43 -11.54 12.92 6.79
C LYS A 43 -12.79 12.36 7.44
N SER A 44 -13.26 12.99 8.51
CA SER A 44 -14.49 12.61 9.21
C SER A 44 -14.57 11.11 9.55
N ASN A 45 -13.43 10.52 9.95
CA ASN A 45 -13.30 9.10 10.28
C ASN A 45 -13.47 8.12 9.08
N VAL A 46 -13.25 8.60 7.85
CA VAL A 46 -13.32 7.82 6.62
C VAL A 46 -12.09 8.08 5.77
N LEU A 47 -11.61 7.05 5.06
CA LEU A 47 -10.60 7.20 4.01
C LEU A 47 -11.25 7.80 2.76
N VAL A 48 -10.74 8.94 2.32
CA VAL A 48 -11.14 9.65 1.12
C VAL A 48 -9.93 9.68 0.19
N ALA A 49 -9.83 8.68 -0.67
CA ALA A 49 -8.73 8.46 -1.59
C ALA A 49 -9.28 7.88 -2.91
N ASP A 50 -8.75 8.32 -4.05
CA ASP A 50 -8.95 7.65 -5.32
C ASP A 50 -7.90 6.51 -5.53
N GLU A 51 -7.87 5.87 -6.71
CA GLU A 51 -6.92 4.78 -6.98
C GLU A 51 -5.45 5.28 -6.88
N GLY A 52 -5.16 6.48 -7.36
CA GLY A 52 -3.81 7.04 -7.31
C GLY A 52 -3.37 7.41 -5.90
N ASP A 53 -4.26 8.02 -5.12
CA ASP A 53 -4.03 8.31 -3.71
C ASP A 53 -3.80 7.03 -2.89
N THR A 54 -4.55 5.96 -3.22
CA THR A 54 -4.42 4.67 -2.55
C THR A 54 -3.08 4.01 -2.86
N ASP A 55 -2.60 4.10 -4.11
CA ASP A 55 -1.28 3.60 -4.50
C ASP A 55 -0.16 4.37 -3.75
N ILE A 56 -0.24 5.70 -3.64
CA ILE A 56 0.72 6.51 -2.87
C ILE A 56 0.70 6.14 -1.38
N LEU A 57 -0.48 5.98 -0.80
CA LEU A 57 -0.62 5.56 0.58
C LEU A 57 -0.01 4.17 0.79
N ALA A 58 -0.28 3.22 -0.11
CA ALA A 58 0.29 1.88 -0.03
C ALA A 58 1.83 1.91 -0.09
N ASP A 59 2.41 2.64 -1.03
CA ASP A 59 3.87 2.76 -1.16
C ASP A 59 4.49 3.39 0.09
N ARG A 60 3.92 4.51 0.58
CA ARG A 60 4.38 5.17 1.81
C ARG A 60 4.34 4.20 2.98
N MET A 61 3.32 3.37 3.07
CA MET A 61 3.11 2.42 4.16
C MET A 61 4.05 1.22 4.06
N ILE A 62 4.32 0.74 2.84
CA ILE A 62 5.16 -0.44 2.63
C ILE A 62 6.64 -0.10 2.83
N TYR A 63 7.11 0.99 2.22
CA TYR A 63 8.55 1.24 2.08
C TYR A 63 9.08 2.28 3.08
N ASP A 64 8.29 3.29 3.42
CA ASP A 64 8.83 4.47 4.11
C ASP A 64 8.34 4.63 5.56
N ARG A 65 7.11 4.22 5.86
CA ARG A 65 6.52 4.36 7.20
C ARG A 65 7.16 3.32 8.10
N ARG A 66 7.78 3.80 9.18
CA ARG A 66 8.33 2.94 10.23
C ARG A 66 7.44 2.97 11.45
N TRP A 67 7.15 1.79 11.99
CA TRP A 67 6.58 1.63 13.33
C TRP A 67 7.39 0.58 14.07
N ASP A 68 7.64 0.82 15.35
CA ASP A 68 8.57 0.02 16.16
C ASP A 68 9.97 -0.13 15.53
N GLY A 69 10.41 0.90 14.80
CA GLY A 69 11.72 0.98 14.15
C GLY A 69 11.83 0.23 12.82
N ARG A 70 10.79 -0.51 12.40
CA ARG A 70 10.78 -1.37 11.22
C ARG A 70 9.82 -0.89 10.13
N SER A 71 10.12 -1.22 8.87
CA SER A 71 9.21 -1.06 7.73
C SER A 71 8.18 -2.18 7.68
N CYS A 72 7.19 -2.05 6.78
CA CYS A 72 6.18 -3.09 6.59
C CYS A 72 6.78 -4.42 6.13
N ILE A 73 7.75 -4.37 5.21
CA ILE A 73 8.43 -5.57 4.73
C ILE A 73 9.15 -6.28 5.87
N GLU A 74 9.85 -5.53 6.72
CA GLU A 74 10.58 -6.09 7.87
C GLU A 74 9.65 -6.69 8.95
N HIS A 75 8.41 -6.21 9.06
CA HIS A 75 7.38 -6.83 9.92
C HIS A 75 6.75 -8.07 9.28
N PHE A 76 6.65 -8.11 7.95
CA PHE A 76 6.09 -9.23 7.22
C PHE A 76 7.02 -10.45 7.16
N GLU A 77 8.34 -10.22 7.12
CA GLU A 77 9.35 -11.28 7.08
C GLU A 77 9.67 -11.89 8.46
N ALA A 78 9.25 -11.26 9.56
CA ALA A 78 9.59 -11.62 10.94
C ALA A 78 8.57 -12.58 11.58
#